data_AF-A0A3A1QVI6-F1
#
_entry.id   AF-A0A3A1QVI6-F1
#
_cell.length_a   1.000
_cell.length_b   1.000
_cell.length_c   1.000
_cell.angle_alpha   90.00
_cell.angle_beta   90.00
_cell.angle_gamma   90.00
#
_symmetry.space_group_name_H-M   'P 1'
#
loop_
_entity.id
_entity.type
_entity.pdbx_description
1 polymer ?
#
loop_
_entity_poly.entity_id
_entity_poly.type
_entity_poly.pdbx_seq_one_letter_code
_entity_poly.pdbx_strand_id
1 'polypeptide(L)'
;MRNKETLRKINWFIFAIVIILGLMMLSEAFQELRDLADSPGGADAQSRRDFRWDSSSTVLLVVLLSFTSLLLLLWKRIFPFNVPVALILLGFYYLLFFMTFTTGWVGLVGVMGLAAAVLIGVIMIIAYTIYLW
;
A
#
# COMPACT_ATOMS: atom_id res chain seq x y z
N MET A 1 -10.47 21.63 -17.08
CA MET A 1 -11.29 20.39 -17.03
C MET A 1 -12.62 20.73 -16.38
N ARG A 2 -13.73 20.47 -17.06
CA ARG A 2 -15.07 20.51 -16.45
C ARG A 2 -15.04 19.52 -15.27
N ASN A 3 -15.51 19.92 -14.09
CA ASN A 3 -15.58 19.09 -12.87
C ASN A 3 -14.25 18.75 -12.15
N LYS A 4 -13.18 19.55 -12.34
CA LYS A 4 -11.90 19.39 -11.62
C LYS A 4 -12.05 19.31 -10.09
N GLU A 5 -12.90 20.16 -9.52
CA GLU A 5 -13.23 20.17 -8.09
C GLU A 5 -13.85 18.85 -7.63
N THR A 6 -14.81 18.32 -8.40
CA THR A 6 -15.50 17.05 -8.12
C THR A 6 -14.55 15.86 -8.18
N LEU A 7 -13.74 15.76 -9.24
CA LEU A 7 -12.73 14.71 -9.38
C LEU A 7 -11.71 14.75 -8.25
N ARG A 8 -11.29 15.96 -7.83
CA ARG A 8 -10.39 16.15 -6.68
C ARG A 8 -11.04 15.62 -5.39
N LYS A 9 -12.32 15.96 -5.13
CA LYS A 9 -13.04 15.48 -3.94
C LYS A 9 -13.17 13.96 -3.92
N ILE A 10 -13.57 13.34 -5.04
CA ILE A 10 -13.69 11.88 -5.16
C ILE A 10 -12.34 11.21 -4.90
N ASN A 11 -11.26 11.71 -5.52
CA ASN A 11 -9.92 11.19 -5.33
C ASN A 11 -9.50 11.18 -3.85
N TRP A 12 -9.64 12.33 -3.18
CA TRP A 12 -9.29 12.44 -1.76
C TRP A 12 -10.17 11.58 -0.86
N PHE A 13 -11.46 11.46 -1.19
CA PHE A 13 -12.39 10.62 -0.45
C PHE A 13 -12.02 9.14 -0.54
N ILE A 14 -11.77 8.63 -1.76
CA ILE A 14 -11.33 7.25 -1.98
C ILE A 14 -10.00 7.00 -1.27
N PHE A 15 -9.03 7.91 -1.43
CA PHE A 15 -7.72 7.78 -0.80
C PHE A 15 -7.82 7.74 0.73
N ALA A 16 -8.64 8.60 1.33
CA ALA A 16 -8.86 8.61 2.77
C ALA A 16 -9.49 7.30 3.27
N ILE A 17 -10.51 6.78 2.58
CA ILE A 17 -11.15 5.50 2.93
C ILE A 17 -10.13 4.36 2.86
N VAL A 18 -9.35 4.28 1.78
CA VAL A 18 -8.34 3.22 1.60
C VAL A 18 -7.27 3.28 2.68
N ILE A 19 -6.81 4.48 3.07
CA ILE A 19 -5.87 4.64 4.18
C ILE A 19 -6.46 4.14 5.49
N ILE A 20 -7.70 4.54 5.82
CA ILE A 20 -8.34 4.16 7.08
C ILE A 20 -8.51 2.63 7.15
N LEU A 21 -9.06 2.02 6.09
CA LEU A 21 -9.22 0.56 6.02
C LEU A 21 -7.88 -0.16 6.09
N GLY A 22 -6.85 0.36 5.40
CA GLY A 22 -5.50 -0.20 5.46
C GLY A 22 -4.89 -0.15 6.87
N LEU A 23 -5.09 0.94 7.61
CA LEU A 23 -4.64 1.08 9.00
C LEU A 23 -5.38 0.13 9.96
N MET A 24 -6.68 -0.08 9.76
CA MET A 24 -7.47 -1.03 10.56
C MET A 24 -6.98 -2.47 10.34
N MET A 25 -6.84 -2.89 9.08
CA MET A 25 -6.31 -4.20 8.72
C MET A 25 -4.89 -4.43 9.24
N LEU A 26 -4.04 -3.40 9.16
CA LEU A 26 -2.69 -3.44 9.73
C LEU A 26 -2.72 -3.68 11.24
N SER A 27 -3.61 -2.98 11.96
CA SER A 27 -3.78 -3.15 13.41
C SER A 27 -4.23 -4.56 13.78
N GLU A 28 -5.21 -5.11 13.06
CA GLU A 28 -5.72 -6.48 13.27
C GLU A 28 -4.61 -7.52 13.04
N ALA A 29 -3.86 -7.40 11.93
CA ALA A 29 -2.74 -8.28 11.63
C ALA A 29 -1.65 -8.23 12.72
N PHE A 30 -1.40 -7.06 13.31
CA PHE A 30 -0.48 -6.95 14.45
C PHE A 30 -1.07 -7.59 15.71
N GLN A 31 -2.34 -7.38 16.03
CA GLN A 31 -2.96 -8.02 17.20
C GLN A 31 -2.88 -9.55 17.10
N GLU A 32 -3.25 -10.12 15.95
CA GLU A 32 -3.17 -11.55 15.71
C GLU A 32 -1.74 -12.09 15.85
N LEU A 33 -0.74 -11.39 15.30
CA LEU A 33 0.66 -11.75 15.47
C LEU A 33 1.14 -11.68 16.94
N ARG A 34 0.59 -10.77 17.74
CA ARG A 34 0.90 -10.66 19.17
C ARG A 34 0.28 -11.84 19.93
N ASP A 35 -0.99 -12.13 19.67
CA ASP A 35 -1.71 -13.21 20.33
C ASP A 35 -1.10 -14.58 20.00
N LEU A 36 -0.59 -14.77 18.78
CA LEU A 36 0.19 -15.95 18.40
C LEU A 36 1.54 -16.06 19.15
N ALA A 37 2.18 -14.94 19.46
CA ALA A 37 3.46 -14.95 20.19
C ALA A 37 3.29 -15.34 21.66
N ASP A 38 2.13 -15.07 22.25
CA ASP A 38 1.80 -15.38 23.65
C ASP A 38 1.18 -16.79 23.83
N SER A 39 1.02 -17.56 22.74
CA SER A 39 0.47 -18.92 22.73
C SER A 39 1.53 -20.00 23.07
N PRO A 40 1.22 -21.04 23.88
CA PRO A 40 2.22 -22.05 24.33
C PRO A 40 2.76 -23.01 23.25
N GLY A 41 2.44 -22.83 21.96
CA GLY A 41 2.83 -23.70 20.84
C GLY A 41 4.16 -23.35 20.16
N GLY A 42 5.16 -22.91 20.93
CA GLY A 42 6.35 -22.14 20.52
C GLY A 42 7.40 -22.79 19.60
N ALA A 43 7.07 -23.77 18.75
CA ALA A 43 8.05 -24.37 17.82
C ALA A 43 7.61 -24.43 16.35
N ASP A 44 6.31 -24.38 16.04
CA ASP A 44 5.77 -24.59 14.68
C ASP A 44 5.00 -23.38 14.12
N ALA A 45 5.20 -22.18 14.67
CA ALA A 45 4.51 -20.98 14.21
C ALA A 45 4.92 -20.63 12.76
N GLN A 46 4.08 -21.04 11.81
CA GLN A 46 4.23 -20.81 10.37
C GLN A 46 4.31 -19.32 10.03
N SER A 47 3.70 -18.46 10.84
CA SER A 47 3.79 -17.00 10.74
C SER A 47 4.34 -16.41 12.03
N ARG A 48 5.37 -15.57 11.92
CA ARG A 48 5.99 -14.90 13.07
C ARG A 48 6.46 -13.50 12.70
N ARG A 49 6.58 -12.63 13.71
CA ARG A 49 7.30 -11.36 13.59
C ARG A 49 8.79 -11.65 13.58
N ASP A 50 9.46 -11.21 12.54
CA ASP A 50 10.91 -11.34 12.40
C ASP A 50 11.41 -10.15 11.61
N PHE A 51 12.51 -9.54 12.05
CA PHE A 51 13.08 -8.38 11.39
C PHE A 51 14.08 -8.84 10.34
N ARG A 52 13.71 -8.67 9.07
CA ARG A 52 14.46 -9.11 7.90
C ARG A 52 14.73 -7.94 6.98
N TRP A 53 15.81 -7.22 7.28
CA TRP A 53 16.32 -6.17 6.40
C TRP A 53 17.52 -6.69 5.61
N ASP A 54 17.38 -6.71 4.28
CA ASP A 54 18.43 -7.15 3.37
C ASP A 54 18.79 -6.07 2.32
N SER A 55 19.77 -6.38 1.47
CA SER A 55 20.16 -5.49 0.38
C SER A 55 19.03 -5.24 -0.61
N SER A 56 18.15 -6.23 -0.84
CA SER A 56 16.99 -6.10 -1.74
C SER A 56 15.98 -5.08 -1.20
N SER A 57 15.73 -5.10 0.11
CA SER A 57 14.88 -4.14 0.84
C SER A 57 15.42 -2.72 0.74
N THR A 58 16.75 -2.58 0.83
CA THR A 58 17.44 -1.29 0.67
C THR A 58 17.28 -0.73 -0.74
N VAL A 59 17.51 -1.56 -1.77
CA VAL A 59 17.32 -1.17 -3.18
C VAL A 59 15.88 -0.78 -3.45
N LEU A 60 14.92 -1.58 -2.97
CA LEU A 60 13.50 -1.29 -3.12
C LEU A 60 13.12 0.04 -2.44
N LEU A 61 13.59 0.29 -1.22
CA LEU A 61 13.34 1.55 -0.52
C LEU A 61 13.87 2.76 -1.32
N VAL A 62 15.09 2.68 -1.85
CA VAL A 62 15.69 3.77 -2.66
C VAL A 62 14.85 4.04 -3.91
N VAL A 63 14.40 2.98 -4.60
CA VAL A 63 13.51 3.08 -5.76
C VAL A 63 12.18 3.73 -5.37
N LEU A 64 11.56 3.32 -4.26
CA LEU A 64 10.30 3.89 -3.79
C LEU A 64 10.43 5.36 -3.38
N LEU A 65 11.52 5.75 -2.72
CA LEU A 65 11.78 7.15 -2.38
C LEU A 65 11.99 8.00 -3.64
N SER A 66 12.64 7.44 -4.66
CA SER A 66 12.82 8.11 -5.95
C SER A 66 11.48 8.33 -6.66
N PHE A 67 10.63 7.31 -6.72
CA PHE A 67 9.27 7.44 -7.27
C PHE A 67 8.39 8.38 -6.45
N THR A 68 8.51 8.38 -5.12
CA THR A 68 7.77 9.31 -4.25
C THR A 68 8.18 10.74 -4.52
N SER A 69 9.49 11.00 -4.65
CA SER A 69 10.02 12.33 -4.98
C SER A 69 9.52 12.80 -6.34
N LEU A 70 9.56 11.92 -7.35
CA LEU A 70 9.06 12.20 -8.69
C LEU A 70 7.55 12.46 -8.68
N LEU A 71 6.79 11.69 -7.90
CA LEU A 71 5.35 11.88 -7.72
C LEU A 71 5.01 13.23 -7.07
N LEU A 72 5.79 13.66 -6.07
CA LEU A 72 5.63 14.98 -5.44
C LEU A 72 5.89 16.11 -6.43
N LEU A 73 6.96 16.02 -7.22
CA LEU A 73 7.30 17.02 -8.24
C LEU A 73 6.23 17.10 -9.34
N LEU A 74 5.69 15.94 -9.74
CA LEU A 74 4.70 15.84 -10.81
C LEU A 74 3.25 15.89 -10.32
N TRP A 75 3.01 16.06 -9.01
CA TRP A 75 1.71 15.89 -8.38
C TRP A 75 0.58 16.68 -9.05
N LYS A 76 0.84 17.95 -9.35
CA LYS A 76 -0.13 18.83 -10.02
C LYS A 76 -0.24 18.55 -11.52
N ARG A 77 0.83 18.02 -12.14
CA ARG A 77 0.94 17.80 -13.59
C ARG A 77 0.22 16.55 -14.05
N ILE A 78 0.23 15.49 -13.24
CA ILE A 78 -0.40 14.21 -13.56
C ILE A 78 -1.87 14.13 -13.09
N PHE A 79 -2.45 15.21 -12.59
CA PHE A 79 -3.86 15.24 -12.21
C PHE A 79 -4.75 14.87 -13.42
N PRO A 80 -5.76 13.98 -13.25
CA PRO A 80 -6.29 13.40 -12.01
C PRO A 80 -5.68 12.05 -11.58
N PHE A 81 -4.63 11.58 -12.26
CA PHE A 81 -3.99 10.28 -12.01
C PHE A 81 -3.01 10.26 -10.84
N ASN A 82 -2.77 11.41 -10.20
CA ASN A 82 -1.87 11.53 -9.04
C ASN A 82 -2.25 10.61 -7.88
N VAL A 83 -3.53 10.54 -7.54
CA VAL A 83 -4.01 9.69 -6.43
C VAL A 83 -3.93 8.20 -6.74
N PRO A 84 -4.36 7.70 -7.92
CA PRO A 84 -4.13 6.31 -8.31
C PRO A 84 -2.66 5.89 -8.24
N VAL A 85 -1.75 6.74 -8.74
CA VAL A 85 -0.31 6.46 -8.67
C VAL A 85 0.20 6.46 -7.23
N ALA A 86 -0.26 7.40 -6.39
CA ALA A 86 0.07 7.43 -4.97
C ALA A 86 -0.40 6.16 -4.23
N LEU A 87 -1.58 5.65 -4.59
CA LEU A 87 -2.16 4.46 -3.98
C LEU A 87 -1.37 3.19 -4.34
N ILE A 88 -0.94 3.05 -5.59
CA ILE A 88 -0.05 1.95 -6.02
C ILE A 88 1.28 2.03 -5.28
N LEU A 89 1.86 3.23 -5.19
CA LEU A 89 3.13 3.45 -4.49
C LEU A 89 3.03 3.11 -2.99
N LEU A 90 1.91 3.47 -2.36
CA LEU A 90 1.59 3.07 -0.98
C LEU A 90 1.51 1.55 -0.83
N GLY A 91 0.93 0.84 -1.80
CA GLY A 91 0.92 -0.62 -1.83
C GLY A 91 2.32 -1.24 -1.83
N PHE A 92 3.29 -0.63 -2.50
CA PHE A 92 4.69 -1.09 -2.45
C PHE A 92 5.36 -0.81 -1.11
N TYR A 93 5.09 0.33 -0.47
CA TYR A 93 5.54 0.59 0.90
C TYR A 93 4.95 -0.41 1.90
N TYR A 94 3.66 -0.73 1.74
CA TYR A 94 2.98 -1.75 2.54
C TYR A 94 3.64 -3.12 2.36
N LEU A 95 3.91 -3.54 1.12
CA LEU A 95 4.63 -4.79 0.86
C LEU A 95 6.03 -4.79 1.48
N LEU A 96 6.82 -3.72 1.30
CA LEU A 96 8.16 -3.59 1.88
C LEU A 96 8.11 -3.75 3.40
N PHE A 97 7.13 -3.10 4.04
CA PHE A 97 6.91 -3.21 5.49
C PHE A 97 6.63 -4.66 5.91
N PHE A 98 5.69 -5.35 5.27
CA PHE A 98 5.39 -6.74 5.62
C PHE A 98 6.56 -7.69 5.36
N MET A 99 7.28 -7.53 4.26
CA MET A 99 8.49 -8.31 3.97
C MET A 99 9.60 -8.07 5.00
N THR A 100 9.67 -6.85 5.56
CA THR A 100 10.67 -6.48 6.57
C THR A 100 10.36 -7.04 7.95
N PHE A 101 9.09 -7.06 8.36
CA PHE A 101 8.72 -7.34 9.76
C PHE A 101 7.99 -8.67 9.97
N THR A 102 7.64 -9.38 8.91
CA THR A 102 6.81 -10.59 9.00
C THR A 102 7.34 -11.70 8.10
N THR A 103 7.07 -12.94 8.52
CA THR A 103 7.36 -14.15 7.75
C THR A 103 6.16 -15.08 7.75
N GLY A 104 6.12 -16.02 6.80
CA GLY A 104 4.99 -16.94 6.67
C GLY A 104 3.81 -16.35 5.91
N TRP A 105 2.61 -16.83 6.22
CA TRP A 105 1.36 -16.37 5.61
C TRP A 105 1.09 -14.89 5.85
N VAL A 106 1.57 -14.34 6.96
CA VAL A 106 1.41 -12.90 7.22
C VAL A 106 2.24 -12.06 6.24
N GLY A 107 3.39 -12.55 5.77
CA GLY A 107 4.14 -11.90 4.69
C GLY A 107 3.37 -11.86 3.36
N LEU A 108 2.55 -12.89 3.08
CA LEU A 108 1.67 -12.91 1.91
C LEU A 108 0.58 -11.82 1.97
N VAL A 109 0.17 -11.37 3.15
CA VAL A 109 -0.76 -10.24 3.31
C VAL A 109 -0.18 -8.96 2.69
N GLY A 110 1.14 -8.76 2.79
CA GLY A 110 1.83 -7.66 2.10
C GLY A 110 1.65 -7.72 0.57
N VAL A 111 1.75 -8.91 -0.01
CA VAL A 111 1.58 -9.15 -1.46
C VAL A 111 0.13 -8.95 -1.88
N MET A 112 -0.82 -9.45 -1.09
CA MET A 112 -2.25 -9.24 -1.34
C MET A 112 -2.63 -7.75 -1.23
N GLY A 113 -2.04 -7.03 -0.27
CA GLY A 113 -2.20 -5.59 -0.13
C GLY A 113 -1.69 -4.81 -1.35
N LEU A 114 -0.52 -5.18 -1.88
CA LEU A 114 -0.02 -4.61 -3.13
C LEU A 114 -0.96 -4.94 -4.31
N ALA A 115 -1.43 -6.17 -4.43
CA ALA A 115 -2.34 -6.58 -5.51
C ALA A 115 -3.65 -5.77 -5.48
N ALA A 116 -4.23 -5.58 -4.30
CA ALA A 116 -5.41 -4.75 -4.11
C ALA A 116 -5.14 -3.28 -4.47
N ALA A 117 -3.99 -2.72 -4.06
CA ALA A 117 -3.60 -1.36 -4.41
C ALA A 117 -3.43 -1.17 -5.93
N VAL A 118 -2.78 -2.13 -6.60
CA VAL A 118 -2.65 -2.12 -8.07
C VAL A 118 -4.02 -2.19 -8.74
N LEU A 119 -4.88 -3.11 -8.33
CA LEU A 119 -6.21 -3.28 -8.90
C LEU A 119 -7.07 -2.01 -8.77
N ILE A 120 -7.13 -1.45 -7.56
CA ILE A 120 -7.89 -0.21 -7.30
C ILE A 120 -7.30 0.95 -8.09
N GLY A 121 -5.96 1.11 -8.08
CA GLY A 121 -5.28 2.17 -8.83
C GLY A 121 -5.56 2.09 -10.34
N VAL A 122 -5.50 0.90 -10.92
CA VAL A 122 -5.81 0.67 -12.34
C VAL A 122 -7.27 0.98 -12.66
N ILE A 123 -8.23 0.52 -11.82
CA ILE A 123 -9.66 0.83 -12.00
C ILE A 123 -9.88 2.35 -11.99
N MET A 124 -9.25 3.08 -11.07
CA MET A 124 -9.37 4.55 -11.03
C MET A 124 -8.77 5.22 -12.27
N ILE A 125 -7.60 4.74 -12.76
CA ILE A 125 -7.00 5.25 -14.00
C ILE A 125 -7.93 5.05 -15.18
N ILE A 126 -8.52 3.87 -15.32
CA ILE A 126 -9.49 3.55 -16.39
C ILE A 126 -10.71 4.47 -16.28
N ALA A 127 -11.32 4.58 -15.09
CA ALA A 127 -12.49 5.42 -14.86
C ALA A 127 -12.22 6.89 -15.19
N TYR A 128 -11.05 7.44 -14.82
CA TYR A 128 -10.66 8.80 -15.18
C TYR A 128 -10.38 8.98 -16.66
N THR A 129 -9.79 7.97 -17.31
CA THR A 129 -9.54 8.01 -18.75
C THR A 129 -10.87 8.07 -19.52
N ILE A 130 -11.86 7.25 -19.13
CA ILE A 130 -13.20 7.25 -19.73
C ILE A 130 -13.92 8.58 -19.45
N TYR A 131 -13.82 9.12 -18.24
CA TYR A 131 -14.52 10.36 -17.86
C TYR A 131 -13.94 11.62 -18.53
N LEU A 132 -12.64 11.61 -18.86
CA LEU A 132 -11.96 12.74 -19.50
C LEU A 132 -12.08 12.75 -21.03
N TRP A 133 -12.46 11.62 -21.63
CA TRP A 133 -12.76 11.49 -23.06
C TRP A 133 -14.19 11.96 -23.35
#